data_AF-A0A504JK70-F1
#
_entry.id   AF-A0A504JK70-F1
#
_cell.length_a   1.000
_cell.length_b   1.000
_cell.length_c   1.000
_cell.angle_alpha   90.00
_cell.angle_beta   90.00
_cell.angle_gamma   90.00
#
_symmetry.space_group_name_H-M   'P 1'
#
loop_
_entity.id
_entity.type
_entity.pdbx_description
1 polymer ?
#
loop_
_entity_poly.entity_id
_entity_poly.type
_entity_poly.pdbx_seq_one_letter_code
_entity_poly.pdbx_strand_id
1 'polypeptide(L)'
;MILIYIIIGAVILFFIFGIIGSAQLENKSTKNTSKTNSSKSLPKIETLVSEINTIQDYRKLKAKYNRAEESYMTTHSDTAEKRYELYENAFLEASEKVMFYQYFPDLTLDAEKDEIENTCKIVELSEYEKIRKEIGGSDADWVEITCGDYVDKSYETKPKYLPSLVKYQAIINSTEISDFDKAKVVENLIKKDAVFFDEFFYGYSKESFIENWLINQLRTNGVPLADKIYELGYKTMDELKNINLDEIKNINGFGTKKIEKLKSIIEKTKQD
;
A
#
# COMPACT_ATOMS: atom_id res chain seq x y z
N MET A 1 -5.38 -28.62 -29.82
CA MET A 1 -4.64 -29.87 -29.51
C MET A 1 -3.16 -29.80 -29.87
N ILE A 2 -2.78 -29.33 -31.06
CA ILE A 2 -1.38 -29.26 -31.52
C ILE A 2 -0.48 -28.40 -30.59
N LEU A 3 -1.01 -27.30 -30.05
CA LEU A 3 -0.27 -26.40 -29.15
C LEU A 3 0.11 -27.05 -27.79
N ILE A 4 -0.69 -28.00 -27.30
CA ILE A 4 -0.45 -28.68 -26.02
C ILE A 4 0.69 -29.71 -26.17
N TYR A 5 0.80 -30.36 -27.33
CA TYR A 5 1.89 -31.30 -27.61
C TYR A 5 3.25 -30.60 -27.76
N ILE A 6 3.28 -29.34 -28.22
CA ILE A 6 4.52 -28.55 -28.33
C ILE A 6 5.04 -28.16 -26.94
N ILE A 7 4.16 -27.81 -26.00
CA ILE A 7 4.55 -27.44 -24.63
C ILE A 7 5.01 -28.67 -23.83
N ILE A 8 4.34 -29.81 -23.99
CA ILE A 8 4.77 -31.07 -23.33
C ILE A 8 6.10 -31.57 -23.91
N GLY A 9 6.32 -31.42 -25.22
CA GLY A 9 7.61 -31.74 -25.86
C GLY A 9 8.78 -30.88 -25.34
N ALA A 10 8.56 -29.58 -25.11
CA ALA A 10 9.59 -28.67 -24.60
C ALA A 10 9.97 -28.95 -23.13
N VAL A 11 9.00 -29.37 -22.30
CA VAL A 11 9.26 -29.73 -20.90
C VAL A 11 10.04 -31.04 -20.79
N ILE A 12 9.76 -32.04 -21.64
CA ILE A 12 10.51 -33.31 -21.66
C ILE A 12 11.95 -33.10 -22.15
N LEU A 13 12.19 -32.17 -23.09
CA LEU A 13 13.54 -31.85 -23.56
C LEU A 13 14.41 -31.17 -22.49
N PHE A 14 13.80 -30.38 -21.59
CA PHE A 14 14.52 -29.73 -20.48
C PHE A 14 14.94 -30.71 -19.37
N PHE A 15 14.20 -31.80 -19.17
CA PHE A 15 14.57 -32.82 -18.18
C PHE A 15 15.65 -33.80 -18.65
N ILE A 16 15.82 -33.99 -19.97
CA ILE A 16 16.86 -34.87 -20.52
C ILE A 16 18.23 -34.17 -20.55
N PHE A 17 18.29 -32.85 -20.73
CA PHE A 17 19.56 -32.10 -20.69
C PHE A 17 20.02 -31.69 -19.27
N GLY A 18 19.17 -31.81 -18.25
CA GLY A 18 19.52 -31.47 -16.86
C GLY A 18 20.33 -32.51 -16.09
N ILE A 19 20.57 -33.71 -16.65
CA ILE A 19 21.20 -34.84 -15.93
C ILE A 19 22.57 -35.26 -16.51
N ILE A 20 23.01 -34.69 -17.64
CA ILE A 20 24.34 -34.99 -18.21
C ILE A 20 25.31 -33.85 -17.90
N GLY A 21 25.76 -33.82 -16.65
CA GLY A 21 26.82 -32.94 -16.15
C GLY A 21 27.57 -33.55 -14.97
N SER A 22 27.70 -34.88 -14.95
CA SER A 22 28.35 -35.63 -13.88
C SER A 22 29.01 -36.89 -14.42
N ALA A 23 30.09 -36.74 -15.19
CA ALA A 23 31.11 -37.77 -15.37
C ALA A 23 32.27 -37.23 -16.22
N GLN A 24 33.27 -36.63 -15.57
CA GLN A 24 34.63 -36.75 -16.08
C GLN A 24 35.59 -36.89 -14.90
N LEU A 25 35.79 -38.16 -14.52
CA LEU A 25 36.99 -38.66 -13.89
C LEU A 25 38.15 -38.43 -14.87
N GLU A 26 39.04 -37.50 -14.57
CA GLU A 26 40.42 -37.59 -15.04
C GLU A 26 41.38 -37.55 -13.86
N ASN A 27 42.05 -38.67 -13.71
CA ASN A 27 43.05 -38.98 -12.73
C ASN A 27 44.36 -38.29 -13.16
N LYS A 28 44.76 -37.18 -12.52
CA LYS A 28 46.10 -36.60 -12.68
C LYS A 28 46.66 -36.07 -11.37
N SER A 29 47.65 -36.83 -10.90
CA SER A 29 48.83 -36.38 -10.16
C SER A 29 48.62 -35.76 -8.77
N THR A 30 48.87 -36.61 -7.78
CA THR A 30 49.22 -36.30 -6.40
C THR A 30 50.30 -35.20 -6.35
N LYS A 31 49.90 -33.96 -6.04
CA LYS A 31 50.79 -32.95 -5.47
C LYS A 31 50.28 -32.65 -4.08
N ASN A 32 50.90 -33.32 -3.10
CA ASN A 32 50.81 -33.00 -1.68
C ASN A 32 51.21 -31.53 -1.50
N THR A 33 50.21 -30.66 -1.53
CA THR A 33 50.30 -29.34 -0.95
C THR A 33 49.71 -29.53 0.43
N SER A 34 50.56 -29.65 1.45
CA SER A 34 50.09 -29.62 2.83
C SER A 34 49.34 -28.30 3.00
N LYS A 35 48.00 -28.35 2.97
CA LYS A 35 47.20 -27.26 3.48
C LYS A 35 47.49 -27.22 4.97
N THR A 36 48.41 -26.35 5.32
CA THR A 36 48.59 -25.84 6.67
C THR A 36 47.19 -25.45 7.12
N ASN A 37 46.58 -26.25 8.01
CA ASN A 37 45.39 -25.88 8.75
C ASN A 37 45.80 -24.72 9.66
N SER A 38 45.92 -23.52 9.08
CA SER A 38 45.76 -22.31 9.85
C SER A 38 44.34 -22.38 10.38
N SER A 39 44.19 -22.46 11.71
CA SER A 39 42.90 -22.27 12.35
C SER A 39 42.41 -20.89 11.92
N LYS A 40 41.59 -20.84 10.86
CA LYS A 40 41.01 -19.60 10.39
C LYS A 40 40.20 -19.08 11.56
N SER A 41 40.68 -18.02 12.20
CA SER A 41 39.94 -17.33 13.25
C SER A 41 38.55 -17.01 12.72
N LEU A 42 37.54 -17.13 13.59
CA LEU A 42 36.19 -16.74 13.21
C LEU A 42 36.18 -15.29 12.72
N PRO A 43 35.39 -14.97 11.68
CA PRO A 43 35.24 -13.59 11.23
C PRO A 43 34.64 -12.74 12.35
N LYS A 44 34.87 -11.43 12.29
CA LYS A 44 34.19 -10.49 13.19
C LYS A 44 32.76 -10.24 12.74
N ILE A 45 31.89 -9.87 13.67
CA ILE A 45 30.47 -9.56 13.41
C ILE A 45 30.36 -8.44 12.36
N GLU A 46 31.13 -7.36 12.51
CA GLU A 46 31.06 -6.20 11.63
C GLU A 46 31.42 -6.56 10.19
N THR A 47 32.33 -7.52 10.00
CA THR A 47 32.67 -8.04 8.66
C THR A 47 31.46 -8.74 8.04
N LEU A 48 30.82 -9.64 8.78
CA LEU A 48 29.64 -10.37 8.29
C LEU A 48 28.48 -9.44 7.94
N VAL A 49 28.24 -8.41 8.75
CA VAL A 49 27.17 -7.42 8.55
C VAL A 49 27.48 -6.50 7.35
N SER A 50 28.72 -6.05 7.21
CA SER A 50 29.14 -5.17 6.09
C SER A 50 29.04 -5.84 4.71
N GLU A 51 29.13 -7.17 4.64
CA GLU A 51 28.97 -7.95 3.41
C GLU A 51 27.52 -8.02 2.92
N ILE A 52 26.55 -7.67 3.76
CA ILE A 52 25.12 -7.73 3.43
C ILE A 52 24.74 -6.50 2.61
N ASN A 53 24.71 -6.63 1.28
CA ASN A 53 24.34 -5.56 0.36
C ASN A 53 23.01 -5.81 -0.34
N THR A 54 22.52 -7.05 -0.31
CA THR A 54 21.25 -7.45 -0.92
C THR A 54 20.44 -8.30 0.06
N ILE A 55 19.13 -8.40 -0.18
CA ILE A 55 18.28 -9.31 0.60
C ILE A 55 18.70 -10.78 0.44
N GLN A 56 19.32 -11.12 -0.70
CA GLN A 56 19.83 -12.46 -0.93
C GLN A 56 21.06 -12.74 -0.05
N ASP A 57 21.89 -11.74 0.24
CA ASP A 57 23.01 -11.89 1.17
C ASP A 57 22.50 -12.04 2.61
N TYR A 58 21.48 -11.28 3.01
CA TYR A 58 20.83 -11.45 4.30
C TYR A 58 20.22 -12.86 4.47
N ARG A 59 19.55 -13.39 3.44
CA ARG A 59 19.04 -14.77 3.44
C ARG A 59 20.16 -15.81 3.58
N LYS A 60 21.32 -15.59 2.96
CA LYS A 60 22.50 -16.47 3.15
C LYS A 60 23.01 -16.40 4.59
N LEU A 61 23.00 -15.23 5.22
CA LEU A 61 23.36 -15.07 6.63
C LEU A 61 22.37 -15.80 7.55
N LYS A 62 21.06 -15.64 7.35
CA LYS A 62 20.00 -16.40 8.05
C LYS A 62 20.22 -17.92 7.93
N ALA A 63 20.58 -18.40 6.74
CA ALA A 63 20.88 -19.82 6.54
C ALA A 63 22.16 -20.29 7.27
N LYS A 64 23.17 -19.43 7.44
CA LYS A 64 24.36 -19.74 8.25
C LYS A 64 24.02 -19.76 9.74
N TYR A 65 23.22 -18.82 10.21
CA TYR A 65 22.68 -18.78 11.56
C TYR A 65 21.90 -20.06 11.89
N ASN A 66 20.90 -20.44 11.09
CA ASN A 66 20.10 -21.65 11.34
C ASN A 66 20.96 -22.93 11.42
N ARG A 67 22.01 -23.04 10.59
CA ARG A 67 22.94 -24.19 10.65
C ARG A 67 23.80 -24.17 11.92
N ALA A 68 24.19 -22.98 12.38
CA ALA A 68 24.96 -22.83 13.60
C ALA A 68 24.09 -23.18 14.83
N GLU A 69 22.83 -22.75 14.83
CA GLU A 69 21.82 -23.11 15.83
C GLU A 69 21.60 -24.63 15.90
N GLU A 70 21.35 -25.28 14.75
CA GLU A 70 21.18 -26.74 14.69
C GLU A 70 22.42 -27.48 15.24
N SER A 71 23.61 -27.02 14.86
CA SER A 71 24.87 -27.59 15.35
C SER A 71 25.05 -27.40 16.86
N TYR A 72 24.67 -26.25 17.41
CA TYR A 72 24.73 -25.98 18.84
C TYR A 72 23.75 -26.87 19.60
N MET A 73 22.49 -26.92 19.17
CA MET A 73 21.43 -27.76 19.76
C MET A 73 21.74 -29.26 19.70
N THR A 74 22.54 -29.70 18.72
CA THR A 74 22.93 -31.10 18.59
C THR A 74 24.15 -31.46 19.43
N THR A 75 25.19 -30.60 19.42
CA THR A 75 26.52 -30.97 19.95
C THR A 75 26.84 -30.36 21.31
N HIS A 76 26.25 -29.22 21.67
CA HIS A 76 26.51 -28.47 22.90
C HIS A 76 28.02 -28.25 23.18
N SER A 77 28.83 -28.05 22.14
CA SER A 77 30.28 -27.81 22.28
C SER A 77 30.60 -26.32 22.29
N ASP A 78 31.63 -25.90 23.02
CA ASP A 78 32.11 -24.50 23.06
C ASP A 78 32.37 -23.91 21.65
N THR A 79 32.78 -24.76 20.71
CA THR A 79 33.03 -24.32 19.32
C THR A 79 31.73 -24.10 18.57
N ALA A 80 30.70 -24.91 18.83
CA ALA A 80 29.38 -24.71 18.24
C ALA A 80 28.68 -23.49 18.85
N GLU A 81 28.78 -23.31 20.17
CA GLU A 81 28.26 -22.13 20.89
C GLU A 81 28.87 -20.83 20.35
N LYS A 82 30.21 -20.71 20.27
CA LYS A 82 30.87 -19.52 19.71
C LYS A 82 30.47 -19.19 18.28
N ARG A 83 30.17 -20.21 17.46
CA ARG A 83 29.68 -19.99 16.08
C ARG A 83 28.23 -19.57 16.08
N TYR A 84 27.41 -20.18 16.93
CA TYR A 84 26.02 -19.79 17.13
C TYR A 84 25.94 -18.32 17.53
N GLU A 85 26.61 -17.92 18.63
CA GLU A 85 26.65 -16.53 19.11
C GLU A 85 27.14 -15.55 18.04
N LEU A 86 28.18 -15.91 17.28
CA LEU A 86 28.69 -15.07 16.19
C LEU A 86 27.62 -14.82 15.12
N TYR A 87 26.97 -15.90 14.64
CA TYR A 87 25.99 -15.77 13.57
C TYR A 87 24.65 -15.23 14.05
N GLU A 88 24.26 -15.48 15.29
CA GLU A 88 23.09 -14.88 15.93
C GLU A 88 23.26 -13.36 16.02
N ASN A 89 24.35 -12.88 16.62
CA ASN A 89 24.60 -11.45 16.73
C ASN A 89 24.71 -10.76 15.37
N ALA A 90 25.42 -11.37 14.41
CA ALA A 90 25.50 -10.83 13.05
C ALA A 90 24.14 -10.84 12.34
N PHE A 91 23.30 -11.85 12.57
CA PHE A 91 21.97 -11.94 11.99
C PHE A 91 21.04 -10.87 12.57
N LEU A 92 21.06 -10.67 13.90
CA LEU A 92 20.29 -9.62 14.59
C LEU A 92 20.74 -8.22 14.18
N GLU A 93 22.04 -7.96 14.07
CA GLU A 93 22.51 -6.65 13.63
C GLU A 93 22.18 -6.40 12.15
N ALA A 94 22.29 -7.43 11.30
CA ALA A 94 21.90 -7.33 9.91
C ALA A 94 20.38 -7.23 9.70
N SER A 95 19.55 -7.71 10.64
CA SER A 95 18.09 -7.63 10.51
C SER A 95 17.61 -6.18 10.49
N GLU A 96 18.25 -5.32 11.27
CA GLU A 96 17.92 -3.89 11.40
C GLU A 96 18.41 -3.03 10.21
N LYS A 97 19.16 -3.61 9.28
CA LYS A 97 19.68 -2.85 8.14
C LYS A 97 18.54 -2.51 7.17
N VAL A 98 18.25 -1.22 7.02
CA VAL A 98 17.31 -0.68 6.03
C VAL A 98 17.80 -1.00 4.62
N MET A 99 16.93 -1.63 3.83
CA MET A 99 17.21 -1.99 2.43
C MET A 99 16.15 -1.49 1.47
N PHE A 100 14.95 -1.22 1.98
CA PHE A 100 13.83 -0.77 1.18
C PHE A 100 13.09 0.36 1.88
N TYR A 101 12.34 1.11 1.11
CA TYR A 101 11.31 2.01 1.60
C TYR A 101 9.97 1.59 1.02
N GLN A 102 8.89 1.85 1.75
CA GLN A 102 7.54 1.67 1.26
C GLN A 102 6.79 3.00 1.30
N TYR A 103 6.14 3.33 0.18
CA TYR A 103 5.21 4.44 0.14
C TYR A 103 3.88 4.01 0.75
N PHE A 104 3.50 4.61 1.87
CA PHE A 104 2.29 4.30 2.63
C PHE A 104 1.66 5.59 3.17
N PRO A 105 1.04 6.42 2.31
CA PRO A 105 0.42 7.66 2.72
C PRO A 105 -0.90 7.43 3.46
N ASP A 106 -1.31 8.41 4.25
CA ASP A 106 -2.65 8.48 4.84
C ASP A 106 -3.67 8.93 3.79
N LEU A 107 -4.26 7.96 3.09
CA LEU A 107 -5.18 8.22 1.99
C LEU A 107 -6.48 8.85 2.47
N THR A 108 -6.88 9.96 1.85
CA THR A 108 -8.18 10.59 2.02
C THR A 108 -9.16 10.24 0.90
N LEU A 109 -10.44 10.60 1.06
CA LEU A 109 -11.46 10.40 0.02
C LEU A 109 -11.16 11.17 -1.27
N ASP A 110 -10.41 12.27 -1.19
CA ASP A 110 -9.99 13.13 -2.29
C ASP A 110 -8.56 12.87 -2.77
N ALA A 111 -7.90 11.82 -2.25
CA ALA A 111 -6.54 11.45 -2.64
C ALA A 111 -6.36 11.36 -4.15
N GLU A 112 -5.22 11.85 -4.63
CA GLU A 112 -4.91 11.87 -6.05
C GLU A 112 -4.73 10.45 -6.61
N LYS A 113 -5.00 10.29 -7.90
CA LYS A 113 -4.90 8.98 -8.57
C LYS A 113 -3.51 8.36 -8.40
N ASP A 114 -2.45 9.16 -8.58
CA ASP A 114 -1.07 8.69 -8.52
C ASP A 114 -0.71 8.22 -7.09
N GLU A 115 -1.26 8.87 -6.06
CA GLU A 115 -1.08 8.48 -4.66
C GLU A 115 -1.72 7.11 -4.37
N ILE A 116 -2.97 6.92 -4.83
CA ILE A 116 -3.71 5.67 -4.69
C ILE A 116 -3.01 4.53 -5.44
N GLU A 117 -2.53 4.77 -6.66
CA GLU A 117 -1.88 3.75 -7.49
C GLU A 117 -0.53 3.30 -6.91
N ASN A 118 0.22 4.22 -6.31
CA ASN A 118 1.52 3.94 -5.71
C ASN A 118 1.46 3.49 -4.24
N THR A 119 0.29 3.49 -3.60
CA THR A 119 0.15 3.04 -2.21
C THR A 119 0.66 1.60 -2.01
N CYS A 120 1.44 1.41 -0.94
CA CYS A 120 2.21 0.22 -0.59
C CYS A 120 3.34 -0.15 -1.57
N LYS A 121 3.75 0.74 -2.48
CA LYS A 121 4.88 0.46 -3.38
C LYS A 121 6.17 0.38 -2.59
N ILE A 122 6.88 -0.74 -2.75
CA ILE A 122 8.18 -0.98 -2.13
C ILE A 122 9.28 -0.66 -3.15
N VAL A 123 10.29 0.10 -2.72
CA VAL A 123 11.43 0.53 -3.54
C VAL A 123 12.73 0.17 -2.83
N GLU A 124 13.76 -0.19 -3.60
CA GLU A 124 15.10 -0.41 -3.04
C GLU A 124 15.71 0.92 -2.58
N LEU A 125 16.50 0.88 -1.49
CA LEU A 125 17.20 2.04 -0.94
C LEU A 125 18.03 2.79 -2.01
N SER A 126 18.64 2.07 -2.96
CA SER A 126 19.41 2.67 -4.06
C SER A 126 18.57 3.49 -5.04
N GLU A 127 17.27 3.23 -5.14
CA GLU A 127 16.35 3.93 -6.03
C GLU A 127 15.44 4.92 -5.29
N TYR A 128 15.41 4.86 -3.95
CA TYR A 128 14.50 5.62 -3.10
C TYR A 128 14.44 7.10 -3.45
N GLU A 129 15.57 7.80 -3.47
CA GLU A 129 15.63 9.24 -3.74
C GLU A 129 15.07 9.64 -5.10
N LYS A 130 15.20 8.76 -6.10
CA LYS A 130 14.67 9.00 -7.44
C LYS A 130 13.15 8.79 -7.42
N ILE A 131 12.69 7.63 -6.97
CA ILE A 131 11.28 7.27 -7.00
C ILE A 131 10.45 8.17 -6.07
N ARG A 132 11.00 8.56 -4.92
CA ARG A 132 10.37 9.53 -4.02
C ARG A 132 10.11 10.87 -4.70
N LYS A 133 11.03 11.37 -5.54
CA LYS A 133 10.82 12.61 -6.29
C LYS A 133 9.78 12.47 -7.39
N GLU A 134 9.64 11.27 -7.96
CA GLU A 134 8.64 10.98 -8.99
C GLU A 134 7.23 10.86 -8.41
N ILE A 135 7.08 10.22 -7.24
CA ILE A 135 5.78 10.00 -6.59
C ILE A 135 5.37 11.18 -5.70
N GLY A 136 6.32 11.82 -5.03
CA GLY A 136 6.06 12.87 -4.05
C GLY A 136 5.82 12.31 -2.63
N GLY A 137 4.94 12.99 -1.90
CA GLY A 137 4.66 12.72 -0.48
C GLY A 137 5.64 13.39 0.48
N SER A 138 5.23 13.42 1.75
CA SER A 138 6.04 13.86 2.88
C SER A 138 7.02 12.77 3.32
N ASP A 139 8.02 13.11 4.15
CA ASP A 139 8.91 12.09 4.75
C ASP A 139 8.12 11.03 5.55
N ALA A 140 6.98 11.41 6.13
CA ALA A 140 6.16 10.51 6.95
C ALA A 140 5.43 9.45 6.13
N ASP A 141 5.22 9.68 4.83
CA ASP A 141 4.55 8.73 3.93
C ASP A 141 5.51 7.62 3.45
N TRP A 142 6.80 7.71 3.79
CA TRP A 142 7.83 6.75 3.38
C TRP A 142 8.36 5.98 4.58
N VAL A 143 7.92 4.72 4.70
CA VAL A 143 8.26 3.84 5.81
C VAL A 143 9.53 3.05 5.47
N GLU A 144 10.51 3.07 6.36
CA GLU A 144 11.72 2.24 6.26
C GLU A 144 11.37 0.76 6.43
N ILE A 145 11.93 -0.09 5.57
CA ILE A 145 11.81 -1.54 5.67
C ILE A 145 13.21 -2.13 5.82
N THR A 146 13.41 -2.79 6.95
CA THR A 146 14.65 -3.49 7.28
C THR A 146 14.75 -4.85 6.59
N CYS A 147 15.93 -5.45 6.60
CA CYS A 147 16.13 -6.82 6.12
C CYS A 147 15.20 -7.81 6.83
N GLY A 148 15.06 -7.66 8.15
CA GLY A 148 14.18 -8.47 9.00
C GLY A 148 12.74 -8.36 8.54
N ASP A 149 12.22 -7.13 8.50
CA ASP A 149 10.83 -6.85 8.11
C ASP A 149 10.51 -7.37 6.72
N TYR A 150 11.41 -7.21 5.76
CA TYR A 150 11.20 -7.68 4.40
C TYR A 150 11.11 -9.22 4.32
N VAL A 151 12.00 -9.93 5.01
CA VAL A 151 12.01 -11.41 5.00
C VAL A 151 10.81 -11.97 5.73
N ASP A 152 10.46 -11.39 6.86
CA ASP A 152 9.36 -11.86 7.71
C ASP A 152 8.00 -11.30 7.23
N LYS A 153 8.01 -10.42 6.22
CA LYS A 153 6.86 -9.74 5.62
C LYS A 153 6.08 -8.88 6.62
N SER A 154 6.82 -8.24 7.53
CA SER A 154 6.31 -7.34 8.58
C SER A 154 6.23 -5.89 8.08
N TYR A 155 5.75 -5.70 6.86
CA TYR A 155 5.54 -4.38 6.26
C TYR A 155 4.07 -4.23 5.82
N GLU A 156 3.65 -2.99 5.56
CA GLU A 156 2.24 -2.70 5.30
C GLU A 156 1.74 -3.37 4.03
N THR A 157 0.50 -3.84 4.09
CA THR A 157 -0.17 -4.45 2.94
C THR A 157 -1.26 -3.53 2.42
N LYS A 158 -1.62 -3.68 1.14
CA LYS A 158 -2.64 -2.83 0.52
C LYS A 158 -3.93 -2.84 1.36
N PRO A 159 -4.41 -1.67 1.80
CA PRO A 159 -5.62 -1.60 2.60
C PRO A 159 -6.81 -2.21 1.84
N LYS A 160 -7.66 -2.93 2.56
CA LYS A 160 -8.81 -3.63 1.95
C LYS A 160 -9.82 -2.67 1.31
N TYR A 161 -9.86 -1.43 1.79
CA TYR A 161 -10.74 -0.38 1.27
C TYR A 161 -10.26 0.20 -0.07
N LEU A 162 -8.99 -0.01 -0.46
CA LEU A 162 -8.37 0.65 -1.62
C LEU A 162 -9.12 0.44 -2.94
N PRO A 163 -9.63 -0.78 -3.27
CA PRO A 163 -10.41 -0.98 -4.50
C PRO A 163 -11.72 -0.18 -4.51
N SER A 164 -12.32 0.05 -3.34
CA SER A 164 -13.54 0.85 -3.22
C SER A 164 -13.23 2.34 -3.25
N LEU A 165 -12.09 2.79 -2.73
CA LEU A 165 -11.61 4.17 -2.91
C LEU A 165 -11.42 4.51 -4.39
N VAL A 166 -10.82 3.62 -5.19
CA VAL A 166 -10.68 3.80 -6.64
C VAL A 166 -12.04 3.94 -7.32
N LYS A 167 -13.02 3.09 -6.95
CA LYS A 167 -14.38 3.17 -7.51
C LYS A 167 -15.07 4.46 -7.08
N TYR A 168 -14.91 4.86 -5.83
CA TYR A 168 -15.46 6.10 -5.30
C TYR A 168 -14.96 7.30 -6.10
N GLN A 169 -13.65 7.42 -6.29
CA GLN A 169 -13.00 8.44 -7.12
C GLN A 169 -13.57 8.49 -8.54
N ALA A 170 -13.76 7.32 -9.18
CA ALA A 170 -14.38 7.25 -10.51
C ALA A 170 -15.85 7.74 -10.51
N ILE A 171 -16.61 7.49 -9.45
CA ILE A 171 -18.01 7.96 -9.32
C ILE A 171 -18.03 9.48 -9.14
N ILE A 172 -17.26 10.02 -8.19
CA ILE A 172 -17.31 11.45 -7.85
C ILE A 172 -16.79 12.34 -8.98
N ASN A 173 -15.77 11.89 -9.70
CA ASN A 173 -15.15 12.63 -10.80
C ASN A 173 -15.89 12.44 -12.14
N SER A 174 -16.93 11.60 -12.20
CA SER A 174 -17.72 11.45 -13.41
C SER A 174 -18.49 12.74 -13.73
N THR A 175 -18.35 13.23 -14.95
CA THR A 175 -19.16 14.34 -15.49
C THR A 175 -20.46 13.87 -16.13
N GLU A 176 -20.67 12.56 -16.25
CA GLU A 176 -21.83 11.94 -16.93
C GLU A 176 -22.98 11.63 -15.96
N ILE A 177 -22.72 11.64 -14.65
CA ILE A 177 -23.66 11.25 -13.61
C ILE A 177 -24.05 12.48 -12.80
N SER A 178 -25.36 12.68 -12.57
CA SER A 178 -25.86 13.75 -11.69
C SER A 178 -25.38 13.56 -10.25
N ASP A 179 -25.29 14.63 -9.47
CA ASP A 179 -24.88 14.53 -8.05
C ASP A 179 -25.80 13.61 -7.24
N PHE A 180 -27.12 13.64 -7.53
CA PHE A 180 -28.07 12.76 -6.88
C PHE A 180 -27.82 11.29 -7.21
N ASP A 181 -27.52 10.97 -8.47
CA ASP A 181 -27.22 9.59 -8.86
C ASP A 181 -25.85 9.14 -8.38
N LYS A 182 -24.85 10.03 -8.30
CA LYS A 182 -23.58 9.77 -7.61
C LYS A 182 -23.84 9.33 -6.17
N ALA A 183 -24.67 10.06 -5.43
CA ALA A 183 -25.03 9.72 -4.05
C ALA A 183 -25.56 8.28 -3.92
N LYS A 184 -26.46 7.87 -4.83
CA LYS A 184 -27.01 6.50 -4.84
C LYS A 184 -25.96 5.45 -5.16
N VAL A 185 -25.07 5.73 -6.12
CA VAL A 185 -24.03 4.76 -6.50
C VAL A 185 -23.01 4.62 -5.37
N VAL A 186 -22.61 5.72 -4.72
CA VAL A 186 -21.77 5.70 -3.52
C VAL A 186 -22.46 4.96 -2.38
N GLU A 187 -23.74 5.19 -2.13
CA GLU A 187 -24.50 4.48 -1.10
C GLU A 187 -24.47 2.95 -1.32
N ASN A 188 -24.65 2.53 -2.58
CA ASN A 188 -24.55 1.13 -2.94
C ASN A 188 -23.13 0.55 -2.77
N LEU A 189 -22.10 1.36 -3.01
CA LEU A 189 -20.71 0.99 -2.80
C LEU A 189 -20.42 0.76 -1.30
N ILE A 190 -20.75 1.73 -0.45
CA ILE A 190 -20.50 1.65 1.00
C ILE A 190 -21.35 0.59 1.70
N LYS A 191 -22.54 0.27 1.18
CA LYS A 191 -23.36 -0.85 1.69
C LYS A 191 -22.73 -2.21 1.41
N LYS A 192 -21.98 -2.34 0.31
CA LYS A 192 -21.32 -3.58 -0.10
C LYS A 192 -19.93 -3.77 0.50
N ASP A 193 -19.28 -2.68 0.88
CA ASP A 193 -17.94 -2.69 1.45
C ASP A 193 -17.94 -2.00 2.82
N ALA A 194 -18.12 -2.81 3.86
CA ALA A 194 -18.13 -2.32 5.24
C ALA A 194 -16.78 -1.72 5.66
N VAL A 195 -15.66 -2.25 5.16
CA VAL A 195 -14.33 -1.74 5.53
C VAL A 195 -14.14 -0.33 4.96
N PHE A 196 -14.53 -0.11 3.70
CA PHE A 196 -14.51 1.24 3.11
C PHE A 196 -15.45 2.21 3.83
N PHE A 197 -16.63 1.74 4.26
CA PHE A 197 -17.54 2.57 5.07
C PHE A 197 -16.93 2.95 6.43
N ASP A 198 -16.39 1.98 7.15
CA ASP A 198 -15.84 2.19 8.49
C ASP A 198 -14.61 3.11 8.46
N GLU A 199 -13.81 3.05 7.38
CA GLU A 199 -12.65 3.93 7.21
C GLU A 199 -13.05 5.39 6.96
N PHE A 200 -13.88 5.64 5.94
CA PHE A 200 -14.10 7.00 5.44
C PHE A 200 -15.43 7.64 5.88
N PHE A 201 -16.35 6.84 6.40
CA PHE A 201 -17.74 7.24 6.66
C PHE A 201 -18.22 6.88 8.07
N TYR A 202 -17.32 6.60 9.02
CA TYR A 202 -17.66 6.21 10.39
C TYR A 202 -18.64 7.14 11.13
N GLY A 203 -18.71 8.42 10.72
CA GLY A 203 -19.62 9.42 11.30
C GLY A 203 -21.02 9.47 10.66
N TYR A 204 -21.28 8.69 9.61
CA TYR A 204 -22.57 8.65 8.93
C TYR A 204 -23.42 7.45 9.38
N SER A 205 -24.74 7.58 9.31
CA SER A 205 -25.64 6.41 9.34
C SER A 205 -25.76 5.84 7.92
N LYS A 206 -25.74 4.51 7.78
CA LYS A 206 -25.91 3.83 6.48
C LYS A 206 -27.32 4.06 5.90
N GLU A 207 -28.31 4.26 6.76
CA GLU A 207 -29.72 4.42 6.41
C GLU A 207 -30.05 5.84 5.93
N SER A 208 -29.29 6.84 6.39
CA SER A 208 -29.48 8.25 6.06
C SER A 208 -28.30 8.86 5.30
N PHE A 209 -27.45 8.01 4.69
CA PHE A 209 -26.23 8.46 4.01
C PHE A 209 -26.53 9.48 2.91
N ILE A 210 -27.46 9.17 1.99
CA ILE A 210 -27.76 10.05 0.84
C ILE A 210 -28.24 11.42 1.32
N GLU A 211 -29.16 11.44 2.30
CA GLU A 211 -29.69 12.68 2.86
C GLU A 211 -28.57 13.52 3.50
N ASN A 212 -27.79 12.92 4.40
CA ASN A 212 -26.69 13.61 5.08
C ASN A 212 -25.63 14.11 4.10
N TRP A 213 -25.30 13.30 3.09
CA TRP A 213 -24.32 13.66 2.06
C TRP A 213 -24.80 14.85 1.23
N LEU A 214 -26.04 14.83 0.73
CA LEU A 214 -26.60 15.93 -0.06
C LEU A 214 -26.74 17.22 0.76
N ILE A 215 -27.19 17.13 2.02
CA ILE A 215 -27.24 18.28 2.93
C ILE A 215 -25.84 18.87 3.15
N ASN A 216 -24.82 18.02 3.32
CA ASN A 216 -23.44 18.48 3.47
C ASN A 216 -22.91 19.12 2.19
N GLN A 217 -23.23 18.59 1.00
CA GLN A 217 -22.87 19.21 -0.28
C GLN A 217 -23.46 20.62 -0.41
N LEU A 218 -24.76 20.80 -0.12
CA LEU A 218 -25.39 22.12 -0.09
C LEU A 218 -24.69 23.05 0.91
N ARG A 219 -24.39 22.57 2.12
CA ARG A 219 -23.72 23.36 3.17
C ARG A 219 -22.31 23.81 2.76
N THR A 220 -21.52 22.92 2.15
CA THR A 220 -20.16 23.21 1.67
C THR A 220 -20.17 24.25 0.55
N ASN A 221 -21.21 24.24 -0.30
CA ASN A 221 -21.46 25.29 -1.30
C ASN A 221 -22.01 26.60 -0.68
N GLY A 222 -22.09 26.67 0.65
CA GLY A 222 -22.46 27.88 1.38
C GLY A 222 -23.96 28.10 1.51
N VAL A 223 -24.81 27.15 1.09
CA VAL A 223 -26.27 27.25 1.16
C VAL A 223 -26.71 27.40 2.62
N PRO A 224 -27.35 28.52 3.00
CA PRO A 224 -27.81 28.72 4.37
C PRO A 224 -29.01 27.81 4.68
N LEU A 225 -29.06 27.25 5.88
CA LEU A 225 -30.12 26.32 6.31
C LEU A 225 -30.34 25.17 5.31
N ALA A 226 -29.23 24.55 4.86
CA ALA A 226 -29.21 23.48 3.86
C ALA A 226 -30.17 22.32 4.17
N ASP A 227 -30.35 21.99 5.44
CA ASP A 227 -31.32 21.02 5.94
C ASP A 227 -32.76 21.41 5.57
N LYS A 228 -33.16 22.67 5.81
CA LYS A 228 -34.49 23.18 5.46
C LYS A 228 -34.72 23.31 3.96
N ILE A 229 -33.67 23.67 3.22
CA ILE A 229 -33.70 23.72 1.77
C ILE A 229 -33.89 22.31 1.17
N TYR A 230 -33.19 21.32 1.72
CA TYR A 230 -33.35 19.92 1.35
C TYR A 230 -34.76 19.39 1.67
N GLU A 231 -35.30 19.70 2.86
CA GLU A 231 -36.67 19.33 3.28
C GLU A 231 -37.74 19.87 2.32
N LEU A 232 -37.52 21.02 1.70
CA LEU A 232 -38.41 21.62 0.69
C LEU A 232 -38.29 20.99 -0.70
N GLY A 233 -37.43 19.98 -0.87
CA GLY A 233 -37.27 19.24 -2.11
C GLY A 233 -36.13 19.75 -3.00
N TYR A 234 -35.38 20.78 -2.59
CA TYR A 234 -34.21 21.26 -3.32
C TYR A 234 -32.95 20.55 -2.80
N LYS A 235 -32.69 19.35 -3.32
CA LYS A 235 -31.70 18.41 -2.76
C LYS A 235 -30.29 18.60 -3.32
N THR A 236 -30.17 19.23 -4.48
CA THR A 236 -28.93 19.42 -5.23
C THR A 236 -28.73 20.88 -5.62
N MET A 237 -27.50 21.26 -5.98
CA MET A 237 -27.20 22.62 -6.46
C MET A 237 -27.94 22.97 -7.75
N ASP A 238 -28.16 21.99 -8.63
CA ASP A 238 -28.94 22.18 -9.86
C ASP A 238 -30.41 22.46 -9.58
N GLU A 239 -31.01 21.78 -8.61
CA GLU A 239 -32.41 22.05 -8.21
C GLU A 239 -32.57 23.45 -7.61
N LEU A 240 -31.53 24.00 -6.96
CA LEU A 240 -31.55 25.39 -6.46
C LEU A 240 -31.70 26.44 -7.56
N LYS A 241 -31.32 26.14 -8.81
CA LYS A 241 -31.46 27.09 -9.93
C LYS A 241 -32.90 27.54 -10.14
N ASN A 242 -33.85 26.69 -9.73
CA ASN A 242 -35.29 26.85 -9.90
C ASN A 242 -36.02 27.13 -8.58
N ILE A 243 -35.30 27.49 -7.51
CA ILE A 243 -35.91 27.69 -6.19
C ILE A 243 -36.87 28.88 -6.17
N ASN A 244 -38.02 28.68 -5.53
CA ASN A 244 -38.96 29.76 -5.28
C ASN A 244 -38.55 30.57 -4.05
N LEU A 245 -37.86 31.69 -4.24
CA LEU A 245 -37.38 32.53 -3.14
C LEU A 245 -38.49 33.13 -2.28
N ASP A 246 -39.73 33.25 -2.79
CA ASP A 246 -40.86 33.72 -2.01
C ASP A 246 -41.36 32.66 -1.03
N GLU A 247 -41.22 31.38 -1.36
CA GLU A 247 -41.44 30.26 -0.44
C GLU A 247 -40.40 30.28 0.69
N ILE A 248 -39.13 30.52 0.35
CA ILE A 248 -38.01 30.52 1.30
C ILE A 248 -38.11 31.65 2.34
N LYS A 249 -38.65 32.82 1.96
CA LYS A 249 -38.86 33.96 2.87
C LYS A 249 -39.68 33.63 4.11
N ASN A 250 -40.57 32.64 4.01
CA ASN A 250 -41.49 32.27 5.08
C ASN A 250 -40.90 31.22 6.03
N ILE A 251 -39.70 30.69 5.75
CA ILE A 251 -39.04 29.71 6.63
C ILE A 251 -38.49 30.41 7.87
N ASN A 252 -38.82 29.86 9.05
CA ASN A 252 -38.30 30.37 10.30
C ASN A 252 -36.75 30.33 10.32
N GLY A 253 -36.13 31.46 10.69
CA GLY A 253 -34.68 31.62 10.70
C GLY A 253 -34.05 31.99 9.34
N PHE A 254 -34.83 32.14 8.27
CA PHE A 254 -34.36 32.51 6.92
C PHE A 254 -34.54 34.02 6.64
N GLY A 255 -33.80 34.85 7.37
CA GLY A 255 -33.88 36.32 7.22
C GLY A 255 -33.26 36.87 5.92
N THR A 256 -33.45 38.17 5.68
CA THR A 256 -33.04 38.88 4.44
C THR A 256 -31.60 38.60 4.01
N LYS A 257 -30.64 38.60 4.94
CA LYS A 257 -29.23 38.32 4.65
C LYS A 257 -29.00 36.90 4.09
N LYS A 258 -29.72 35.90 4.61
CA LYS A 258 -29.62 34.51 4.11
C LYS A 258 -30.24 34.38 2.73
N ILE A 259 -31.32 35.11 2.45
CA ILE A 259 -31.94 35.16 1.12
C ILE A 259 -30.99 35.78 0.11
N GLU A 260 -30.35 36.91 0.44
CA GLU A 260 -29.35 37.55 -0.42
C GLU A 260 -28.16 36.62 -0.67
N LYS A 261 -27.67 35.92 0.36
CA LYS A 261 -26.63 34.90 0.20
C LYS A 261 -27.07 33.78 -0.73
N LEU A 262 -28.27 33.24 -0.55
CA LEU A 262 -28.81 32.18 -1.40
C LEU A 262 -28.97 32.64 -2.85
N LYS A 263 -29.48 33.86 -3.08
CA LYS A 263 -29.54 34.48 -4.41
C LYS A 263 -28.18 34.54 -5.08
N SER A 264 -27.16 35.03 -4.36
CA SER A 264 -25.80 35.11 -4.88
C SER A 264 -25.23 33.74 -5.23
N ILE A 265 -25.52 32.70 -4.45
CA ILE A 265 -25.11 31.34 -4.74
C ILE A 265 -25.78 30.84 -6.04
N ILE A 266 -27.11 31.02 -6.17
CA ILE A 266 -27.87 30.61 -7.36
C ILE A 266 -27.35 31.30 -8.62
N GLU A 267 -27.02 32.59 -8.54
CA GLU A 267 -26.47 33.36 -9.66
C GLU A 267 -25.12 32.81 -10.12
N LYS A 268 -24.25 32.43 -9.18
CA LYS A 268 -22.96 31.78 -9.51
C LYS A 268 -23.16 30.43 -10.19
N THR A 269 -24.02 29.58 -9.64
CA THR A 269 -24.29 28.24 -10.20
C THR A 269 -24.93 28.29 -11.60
N LYS A 270 -25.50 29.42 -12.02
CA LYS A 270 -26.02 29.61 -13.39
C LYS A 270 -24.95 30.05 -14.40
N GLN A 271 -23.79 30.53 -13.93
CA GLN A 271 -22.68 30.98 -14.75
C GLN A 271 -21.65 29.87 -15.02
N ASP A 272 -21.57 28.90 -14.11
CA ASP A 272 -20.81 27.65 -14.24
C ASP A 272 -21.60 26.59 -15.04
#